data_AF-E8LGL2-F1
#
_entry.id   AF-E8LGL2-F1
#
_cell.length_a   1.000
_cell.length_b   1.000
_cell.length_c   1.000
_cell.angle_alpha   90.00
_cell.angle_beta   90.00
_cell.angle_gamma   90.00
#
_symmetry.space_group_name_H-M   'P 1'
#
loop_
_entity.id
_entity.type
_entity.pdbx_description
1 polymer ?
#
loop_
_entity_poly.entity_id
_entity_poly.type
_entity_poly.pdbx_seq_one_letter_code
_entity_poly.pdbx_strand_id
1 'polypeptide(L)' 'MERKGDLISNIRYKKEIEIVTFQGKEITLENLSPVFTPEQEAAKRRELEQQLYEVFRKYADKRESEEAGT' A
#
# COMPACT_ATOMS: atom_id res chain seq x y z
N MET A 1 22.58 -0.34 10.40
CA MET A 1 21.67 -1.11 9.53
C MET A 1 20.39 -1.32 10.32
N GLU A 2 19.35 -0.54 10.05
CA GLU A 2 18.07 -0.65 10.76
C GLU A 2 17.41 -1.97 10.35
N ARG A 3 17.18 -2.86 11.33
CA ARG A 3 16.59 -4.17 11.06
C ARG A 3 15.09 -3.97 10.82
N LYS A 4 14.53 -4.56 9.75
CA LYS A 4 13.09 -4.50 9.44
C LYS A 4 12.15 -4.92 10.59
N GLY A 5 12.67 -5.55 11.64
CA GLY A 5 11.95 -5.86 12.88
C GLY A 5 11.68 -4.68 13.81
N ASP A 6 12.46 -3.60 13.76
CA ASP A 6 12.26 -2.40 14.60
C ASP A 6 11.08 -1.53 14.12
N LEU A 7 10.67 -1.67 12.86
CA LEU A 7 9.51 -0.93 12.34
C LEU A 7 8.19 -1.52 12.84
N ILE A 8 8.13 -2.83 13.09
CA ILE A 8 6.88 -3.53 13.45
C ILE A 8 6.54 -3.40 14.94
N SER A 9 7.51 -3.12 15.81
CA SER A 9 7.30 -2.98 17.26
C SER A 9 6.48 -1.74 17.65
N ASN A 10 6.38 -0.74 16.78
CA ASN A 10 5.66 0.52 17.03
C ASN A 10 4.39 0.69 16.18
N ILE A 11 4.02 -0.27 15.33
CA ILE A 11 2.81 -0.16 14.51
C ILE A 11 1.61 -0.52 15.38
N ARG A 12 0.73 0.46 15.57
CA ARG A 12 -0.58 0.23 16.17
C ARG A 12 -1.49 -0.37 15.10
N TYR A 13 -2.37 -1.30 15.47
CA TYR A 13 -3.33 -1.89 14.53
C TYR A 13 -4.75 -1.58 14.98
N LYS A 14 -5.61 -1.28 14.00
CA LYS A 14 -7.06 -1.34 14.16
C LYS A 14 -7.49 -2.78 13.87
N LYS A 15 -8.21 -3.37 14.82
CA LYS A 15 -8.72 -4.75 14.73
C LYS A 15 -10.20 -4.71 14.37
N GLU A 16 -10.57 -5.46 13.35
CA GLU A 16 -11.96 -5.71 12.96
C GLU A 16 -12.19 -7.22 12.97
N ILE A 17 -13.20 -7.66 13.72
CA ILE A 17 -13.54 -9.07 13.89
C ILE A 17 -14.79 -9.35 13.07
N GLU A 18 -14.75 -10.40 12.26
CA GLU A 18 -15.87 -10.86 11.47
C GLU A 18 -16.02 -12.37 11.65
N ILE A 19 -17.27 -12.87 11.73
CA ILE A 19 -17.53 -14.31 11.68
C ILE A 19 -17.98 -14.61 10.26
N VAL A 20 -17.23 -15.46 9.57
CA VAL A 20 -17.52 -15.83 8.19
C VAL A 20 -17.67 -17.34 8.08
N THR A 21 -18.54 -17.79 7.20
CA THR A 21 -18.66 -19.22 6.88
C THR A 21 -17.65 -19.58 5.81
N PHE A 22 -16.73 -20.48 6.12
CA PHE A 22 -15.75 -21.02 5.18
C PHE A 22 -15.82 -22.55 5.19
N GLN A 23 -16.11 -23.14 4.02
CA GLN A 23 -16.28 -24.59 3.85
C GLN A 23 -17.33 -25.21 4.80
N GLY A 24 -18.45 -24.50 5.00
CA GLY A 24 -19.52 -24.96 5.89
C GLY A 24 -19.19 -24.91 7.38
N LYS A 25 -18.07 -24.29 7.77
CA LYS A 25 -17.70 -24.01 9.16
C LYS A 25 -17.65 -22.51 9.39
N GLU A 26 -18.13 -22.08 10.55
CA GLU A 26 -17.93 -20.69 10.98
C GLU A 26 -16.49 -20.51 11.48
N ILE A 27 -15.81 -19.49 10.96
CA ILE A 27 -14.47 -19.10 11.39
C ILE A 27 -14.47 -17.63 11.80
N THR A 28 -13.65 -17.29 12.78
CA THR A 28 -13.40 -15.90 13.16
C THR A 28 -12.26 -15.34 12.33
N LEU A 29 -12.55 -14.29 11.57
CA LEU A 29 -11.59 -13.52 10.80
C LEU A 29 -11.18 -12.28 11.59
N GLU A 30 -9.87 -12.09 11.81
CA GLU A 30 -9.33 -10.88 12.43
C GLU A 30 -8.58 -10.05 11.38
N ASN A 31 -9.23 -9.01 10.89
CA ASN A 31 -8.63 -8.08 9.95
C ASN A 31 -7.86 -7.01 10.73
N LEU A 32 -6.53 -6.98 10.58
CA LEU A 32 -5.64 -6.01 11.20
C LEU A 32 -5.19 -4.97 10.17
N SER A 33 -5.66 -3.73 10.34
CA SER A 33 -5.23 -2.60 9.53
C SER A 33 -4.18 -1.79 10.29
N PRO A 34 -2.99 -1.51 9.72
CA PRO A 34 -1.99 -0.68 10.39
C PRO A 34 -2.51 0.76 10.54
N VAL A 35 -2.28 1.33 11.72
CA VAL A 35 -2.57 2.71 12.07
C VAL A 35 -1.26 3.48 12.02
N PHE A 36 -1.14 4.34 11.02
CA PHE A 36 0.04 5.17 10.82
C PHE A 36 -0.05 6.46 11.62
N THR A 37 1.09 6.99 12.05
CA THR A 37 1.17 8.39 12.47
C THR A 37 1.01 9.30 11.25
N PRO A 38 0.64 10.58 11.43
CA PRO A 38 0.55 11.52 10.31
C PRO A 38 1.82 11.61 9.46
N GLU A 39 3.00 11.48 10.09
CA GLU A 39 4.29 11.49 9.40
C GLU A 39 4.50 10.23 8.55
N GLN A 40 4.18 9.05 9.09
CA GLN A 40 4.26 7.79 8.36
C GLN A 40 3.26 7.74 7.20
N GLU A 41 2.06 8.27 7.38
CA GLU A 41 1.05 8.38 6.33
C GLU A 41 1.53 9.31 5.21
N ALA A 42 2.08 10.48 5.56
CA ALA A 42 2.66 11.41 4.59
C ALA A 42 3.83 10.79 3.81
N ALA A 43 4.72 10.05 4.48
CA ALA A 43 5.83 9.36 3.83
C ALA A 43 5.34 8.30 2.83
N LYS A 44 4.36 7.48 3.25
CA LYS A 44 3.78 6.45 2.39
C LYS A 44 2.99 7.03 1.21
N ARG A 45 2.24 8.12 1.45
CA ARG A 45 1.53 8.84 0.40
C ARG A 45 2.49 9.41 -0.63
N ARG A 46 3.59 10.02 -0.19
CA ARG A 46 4.63 10.56 -1.08
C ARG A 46 5.29 9.46 -1.92
N GLU A 47 5.58 8.30 -1.32
CA GLU A 47 6.12 7.14 -2.05
C GLU A 47 5.15 6.69 -3.16
N LEU A 48 3.86 6.57 -2.85
CA LEU A 48 2.84 6.21 -3.84
C LEU A 48 2.73 7.25 -4.95
N GLU A 49 2.69 8.53 -4.61
CA GLU A 49 2.64 9.63 -5.58
C GLU A 49 3.88 9.61 -6.50
N GLN A 50 5.06 9.30 -5.97
CA GLN A 50 6.29 9.17 -6.76
C GLN A 50 6.23 8.00 -7.74
N GLN A 51 5.77 6.82 -7.30
CA GLN A 51 5.62 5.66 -8.18
C GLN A 51 4.58 5.92 -9.27
N LEU A 52 3.45 6.54 -8.93
CA LEU A 52 2.44 6.93 -9.91
C LEU A 52 3.00 7.93 -10.92
N TYR A 53 3.77 8.91 -10.47
CA TYR A 53 4.43 9.87 -11.36
C TYR A 53 5.35 9.17 -12.37
N GLU A 54 6.18 8.23 -11.92
CA GLU A 54 7.07 7.46 -12.80
C GLU A 54 6.28 6.67 -13.86
N VAL A 55 5.19 6.02 -13.44
CA VAL A 55 4.30 5.29 -14.33
C VAL A 55 3.70 6.24 -15.38
N PHE A 56 3.07 7.34 -14.94
CA PHE A 56 2.43 8.28 -15.84
C PHE A 56 3.43 8.93 -16.81
N ARG A 57 4.62 9.31 -16.33
CA ARG A 57 5.69 9.86 -17.16
C ARG A 57 6.08 8.84 -18.25
N LYS A 58 6.36 7.59 -17.87
CA LYS A 58 6.73 6.53 -18.83
C LYS A 58 5.68 6.33 -19.93
N TYR A 59 4.40 6.38 -19.58
CA TYR A 59 3.32 6.25 -20.56
C TYR A 59 3.11 7.52 -21.40
N ALA A 60 3.41 8.70 -20.88
CA ALA A 60 3.40 9.94 -21.66
C ALA A 60 4.52 9.94 -22.71
N ASP A 61 5.76 9.67 -22.28
CA ASP A 61 6.94 9.62 -23.17
C ASP A 61 6.76 8.58 -24.29
N LYS A 62 6.15 7.43 -23.95
CA LYS A 62 5.83 6.39 -24.94
C LYS A 62 4.88 6.91 -26.02
N ARG A 63 3.82 7.65 -25.64
CA ARG A 63 2.90 8.23 -26.63
C ARG A 63 3.57 9.27 -27.51
N GLU A 64 4.38 10.16 -26.94
CA GLU A 64 5.08 11.19 -27.71
C GLU A 64 6.09 10.58 -28.71
N SER A 65 6.79 9.50 -28.34
CA SER A 65 7.68 8.79 -29.25
C SER A 65 6.96 8.00 -30.36
N GLU A 66 5.77 7.47 -30.08
CA GLU A 66 4.91 6.83 -31.09
C GLU A 66 4.32 7.87 -32.06
N GLU A 67 3.97 9.07 -31.58
CA GLU A 67 3.45 10.17 -32.40
C GLU A 67 4.54 10.85 -33.25
N ALA A 68 5.77 11.00 -32.75
CA ALA A 68 6.89 11.59 -33.49
C ALA A 68 7.51 10.66 -34.56
N GLY A 69 7.09 9.40 -34.61
CA GLY A 69 7.54 8.39 -35.58
C GLY A 69 6.64 8.22 -36.82
N THR A 70 5.63 9.08 -36.99
CA THR A 70 4.71 9.11 -38.15
C THR A 70 4.90 10.37 -38.98
#